data_AF-A0A060C2V7-F1
#
_entry.id   AF-A0A060C2V7-F1
#
_cell.length_a   1.000
_cell.length_b   1.000
_cell.length_c   1.000
_cell.angle_alpha   90.00
_cell.angle_beta   90.00
_cell.angle_gamma   90.00
#
_symmetry.space_group_name_H-M   'P 1'
#
loop_
_entity.id
_entity.type
_entity.pdbx_description
1 polymer ?
#
loop_
_entity_poly.entity_id
_entity_poly.type
_entity_poly.pdbx_seq_one_letter_code
_entity_poly.pdbx_strand_id
1 'polypeptide(L)'
;HDRPRSWGKVTVTTAQENGLIGLALDPNFADNSWVYLQYSPPEYSGQHVSRFTLIEGKLDKSSEKLLLRYEEQRLQCCHHAGSLEFGPDGCLFIGTGDNTHPHGDSHGYAPIDERDESSPGM
;
A
#
# COMPACT_ATOMS: atom_id res chain seq x y z
N HIS A 1 21.07 -9.03 25.59
CA HIS A 1 20.82 -9.23 24.14
C HIS A 1 19.31 -9.26 23.99
N ASP A 2 18.72 -8.16 23.53
CA ASP A 2 17.26 -7.97 23.55
C ASP A 2 16.65 -8.75 22.38
N ARG A 3 15.69 -9.64 22.65
CA ARG A 3 15.01 -10.40 21.59
C ARG A 3 14.04 -9.45 20.87
N PRO A 4 13.86 -9.55 19.55
CA PRO A 4 12.87 -8.75 18.85
C PRO A 4 11.48 -9.02 19.45
N ARG A 5 10.85 -7.97 19.97
CA ARG A 5 9.50 -8.03 20.53
C ARG A 5 8.50 -8.07 19.38
N SER A 6 7.82 -9.19 19.19
CA SER A 6 6.78 -9.34 18.16
C SER A 6 5.47 -8.71 18.65
N TRP A 7 4.91 -7.84 17.81
CA TRP A 7 3.64 -7.14 18.02
C TRP A 7 2.47 -7.79 17.24
N GLY A 8 2.71 -8.84 16.45
CA GLY A 8 1.67 -9.50 15.67
C GLY A 8 2.21 -10.31 14.50
N LYS A 9 1.30 -11.00 13.80
CA LYS A 9 1.56 -11.70 12.54
C LYS A 9 0.39 -11.49 11.59
N VAL A 10 0.67 -11.11 10.35
CA VAL A 10 -0.30 -11.08 9.24
C VAL A 10 0.12 -12.16 8.24
N THR A 11 -0.84 -12.98 7.81
CA THR A 11 -0.58 -13.99 6.77
C THR A 11 -0.65 -13.30 5.41
N VAL A 12 0.39 -13.42 4.61
CA VAL A 12 0.50 -12.77 3.30
C VAL A 12 0.98 -13.74 2.24
N THR A 13 0.66 -13.45 0.98
CA THR A 13 1.33 -14.05 -0.18
C THR A 13 2.74 -13.48 -0.26
N THR A 14 3.77 -14.33 -0.40
CA THR A 14 5.19 -13.91 -0.43
C THR A 14 5.87 -14.11 -1.78
N ALA A 15 5.10 -14.50 -2.81
CA ALA A 15 5.63 -14.65 -4.16
C ALA A 15 5.74 -13.27 -4.85
N GLN A 16 6.79 -13.08 -5.65
CA GLN A 16 7.06 -11.81 -6.36
C GLN A 16 7.19 -10.64 -5.36
N GLU A 17 6.59 -9.48 -5.65
CA GLU A 17 6.60 -8.27 -4.79
C GLU A 17 5.41 -8.25 -3.80
N ASN A 18 4.66 -9.34 -3.69
CA ASN A 18 3.55 -9.45 -2.74
C ASN A 18 4.09 -9.60 -1.30
N GLY A 19 3.32 -9.10 -0.33
CA GLY A 19 3.69 -9.20 1.08
C GLY A 19 2.92 -8.21 1.93
N LEU A 20 3.49 -7.84 3.07
CA LEU A 20 3.09 -6.64 3.80
C LEU A 20 3.96 -5.50 3.28
N ILE A 21 3.36 -4.56 2.55
CA ILE A 21 4.10 -3.56 1.75
C ILE A 21 3.87 -2.12 2.23
N GLY A 22 2.88 -1.89 3.09
CA GLY A 22 2.63 -0.58 3.69
C GLY A 22 2.23 -0.69 5.15
N LEU A 23 2.69 0.28 5.95
CA LEU A 23 2.29 0.47 7.35
C LEU A 23 2.20 1.97 7.65
N ALA A 24 1.08 2.41 8.22
CA ALA A 24 0.94 3.74 8.80
C ALA A 24 0.29 3.66 10.18
N LEU A 25 0.70 4.53 11.09
CA LEU A 25 0.00 4.76 12.35
C LEU A 25 -1.01 5.89 12.16
N ASP A 26 -2.16 5.78 12.80
CA ASP A 26 -3.11 6.89 12.86
C ASP A 26 -2.46 8.12 13.53
N PRO A 27 -2.76 9.36 13.10
CA PRO A 27 -2.24 10.57 13.76
C PRO A 27 -2.58 10.63 15.26
N ASN A 28 -3.70 10.02 15.67
CA ASN A 28 -4.13 9.92 17.07
C ASN A 28 -3.80 8.54 17.68
N PHE A 29 -2.74 7.87 17.20
CA PHE A 29 -2.35 6.53 17.63
C PHE A 29 -2.20 6.38 19.15
N ALA A 30 -1.72 7.42 19.84
CA ALA A 30 -1.57 7.41 21.29
C ALA A 30 -2.90 7.19 22.02
N ASP A 31 -4.02 7.60 21.40
CA ASP A 31 -5.36 7.52 21.98
C ASP A 31 -6.16 6.32 21.44
N ASN A 32 -6.03 6.02 20.14
CA ASN A 32 -6.87 5.01 19.47
C ASN A 32 -6.16 3.69 19.14
N SER A 33 -4.82 3.68 19.16
CA SER A 33 -3.99 2.52 18.81
C SER A 33 -4.29 1.91 17.43
N TRP A 34 -4.70 2.73 16.45
CA TRP A 34 -5.03 2.27 15.11
C TRP A 34 -3.80 2.20 14.20
N VAL A 35 -3.70 1.09 13.47
CA VAL A 35 -2.63 0.84 12.49
C VAL A 35 -3.27 0.48 11.16
N TYR A 36 -2.73 1.00 10.07
CA TYR A 36 -3.17 0.76 8.71
C TYR A 36 -2.11 -0.08 8.01
N LEU A 37 -2.53 -1.17 7.39
CA LEU A 37 -1.65 -2.10 6.69
C LEU A 37 -2.10 -2.23 5.24
N GLN A 38 -1.14 -2.20 4.32
CA GLN A 38 -1.33 -2.60 2.93
C GLN A 38 -0.63 -3.95 2.72
N TYR A 39 -1.40 -4.98 2.38
CA TYR A 39 -0.88 -6.33 2.28
C TYR A 39 -1.61 -7.19 1.25
N SER A 40 -0.95 -8.25 0.80
CA SER A 40 -1.47 -9.18 -0.20
C SER A 40 -1.98 -10.47 0.46
N PRO A 41 -3.30 -10.68 0.64
CA PRO A 41 -3.81 -11.88 1.29
C PRO A 41 -3.59 -13.13 0.42
N PRO A 42 -3.36 -14.32 0.99
CA PRO A 42 -3.30 -15.59 0.25
C PRO A 42 -4.57 -15.88 -0.56
N GLU A 43 -5.73 -15.53 -0.01
CA GLU A 43 -7.05 -15.86 -0.54
C GLU A 43 -7.61 -14.84 -1.55
N TYR A 44 -6.91 -13.74 -1.79
CA TYR A 44 -7.36 -12.66 -2.69
C TYR A 44 -6.25 -12.32 -3.68
N SER A 45 -6.54 -12.27 -4.99
CA SER A 45 -5.56 -11.90 -6.01
C SER A 45 -5.43 -10.38 -6.16
N GLY A 46 -4.86 -9.74 -5.15
CA GLY A 46 -4.63 -8.30 -5.12
C GLY A 46 -4.13 -7.82 -3.76
N GLN A 47 -4.29 -6.52 -3.48
CA GLN A 47 -3.96 -5.91 -2.20
C GLN A 47 -5.20 -5.55 -1.39
N HIS A 48 -5.07 -5.64 -0.08
CA HIS A 48 -5.96 -5.05 0.90
C HIS A 48 -5.28 -3.86 1.57
N VAL A 49 -6.04 -2.79 1.80
CA VAL A 49 -5.71 -1.74 2.76
C VAL A 49 -6.72 -1.84 3.88
N SER A 50 -6.25 -2.28 5.05
CA SER A 50 -7.09 -2.49 6.22
C SER A 50 -6.56 -1.74 7.42
N ARG A 51 -7.48 -1.32 8.28
CA ARG A 51 -7.17 -0.77 9.60
C ARG A 51 -7.37 -1.84 10.67
N PHE A 52 -6.42 -1.94 11.60
CA PHE A 52 -6.46 -2.79 12.78
C PHE A 52 -6.28 -1.95 14.04
N THR A 53 -6.61 -2.53 15.19
CA THR A 53 -6.34 -1.97 16.51
C THR A 53 -5.22 -2.78 17.18
N LEU A 54 -4.28 -2.09 17.81
CA LEU A 54 -3.34 -2.72 18.75
C LEU A 54 -3.99 -2.78 20.14
N ILE A 55 -4.13 -3.99 20.68
CA ILE A 55 -4.63 -4.25 22.04
C ILE A 55 -3.46 -4.80 22.85
N GLU A 56 -3.10 -4.14 23.94
CA GLU A 56 -1.96 -4.51 24.80
C GLU A 56 -0.63 -4.66 24.02
N GLY A 57 -0.43 -3.82 23.01
CA GLY A 57 0.75 -3.84 22.14
C GLY A 57 0.77 -5.02 21.16
N LYS A 58 -0.37 -5.67 20.91
CA LYS A 58 -0.53 -6.74 19.93
C LYS A 58 -1.61 -6.42 18.90
N LEU A 59 -1.35 -6.78 17.65
CA LEU A 59 -2.29 -6.65 16.54
C LEU A 59 -3.48 -7.59 16.76
N ASP A 60 -4.64 -7.01 17.03
CA ASP A 60 -5.88 -7.76 17.07
C ASP A 60 -6.42 -7.94 15.66
N LYS A 61 -6.20 -9.14 15.09
CA LYS A 61 -6.69 -9.48 13.74
C LYS A 61 -8.21 -9.44 13.64
N SER A 62 -8.95 -9.65 14.73
CA SER A 62 -10.40 -9.61 14.70
C SER A 62 -10.96 -8.19 14.58
N SER A 63 -10.13 -7.17 14.84
CA SER A 63 -10.48 -5.76 14.73
C SER A 63 -10.40 -5.20 13.30
N GLU A 64 -10.07 -6.06 12.32
CA GLU A 64 -9.88 -5.65 10.94
C GLU A 64 -11.08 -4.86 10.40
N LYS A 65 -10.78 -3.71 9.81
CA LYS A 65 -11.68 -2.98 8.93
C LYS A 65 -11.03 -2.83 7.57
N LEU A 66 -11.55 -3.56 6.58
CA LEU A 66 -11.16 -3.40 5.19
C LEU A 66 -11.65 -2.04 4.67
N LEU A 67 -10.72 -1.20 4.22
CA LEU A 67 -11.01 0.15 3.72
C LEU A 67 -11.05 0.17 2.19
N LEU A 68 -10.08 -0.51 1.58
CA LEU A 68 -9.93 -0.63 0.14
C LEU A 68 -9.38 -2.02 -0.18
N ARG A 69 -9.88 -2.60 -1.27
CA ARG A 69 -9.21 -3.71 -1.95
C ARG A 69 -9.21 -3.43 -3.43
N TYR A 70 -8.17 -3.88 -4.10
CA TYR A 70 -8.08 -3.78 -5.55
C TYR A 70 -7.34 -5.00 -6.09
N GLU A 71 -7.76 -5.45 -7.27
CA GLU A 71 -7.17 -6.61 -7.93
C GLU A 71 -5.84 -6.23 -8.55
N GLU A 72 -4.88 -7.15 -8.50
CA GLU A 72 -3.62 -7.03 -9.21
C GLU A 72 -3.32 -8.35 -9.90
N GLN A 73 -2.80 -8.29 -11.12
CA GLN A 73 -2.31 -9.50 -11.77
C GLN A 73 -1.06 -9.99 -11.03
N ARG A 74 -1.05 -11.27 -10.67
CA ARG A 74 0.06 -11.95 -9.97
C ARG A 74 0.92 -12.77 -10.93
N LEU A 75 0.86 -12.49 -12.23
CA LEU A 75 1.48 -13.28 -13.30
C LEU A 75 2.80 -12.66 -13.79
N GLN A 76 2.95 -11.34 -13.69
CA GLN A 76 4.17 -10.61 -14.04
C GLN A 76 4.50 -9.56 -12.99
N CYS A 77 5.79 -9.34 -12.77
CA CYS A 77 6.30 -8.34 -11.85
C CYS A 77 6.16 -6.93 -12.45
N CYS A 78 5.73 -5.96 -11.65
CA CYS A 78 6.57 -4.84 -11.18
C CYS A 78 5.69 -3.65 -10.78
N HIS A 79 6.02 -3.03 -9.63
CA HIS A 79 5.49 -1.76 -9.08
C HIS A 79 4.25 -1.90 -8.17
N HIS A 80 4.33 -2.72 -7.11
CA HIS A 80 3.45 -2.48 -5.95
C HIS A 80 4.04 -1.32 -5.12
N ALA A 81 3.73 -0.07 -5.49
CA ALA A 81 3.94 1.01 -4.53
C ALA A 81 3.02 0.76 -3.33
N GLY A 82 3.59 0.92 -2.14
CA GLY A 82 2.99 0.56 -0.86
C GLY A 82 2.96 1.74 0.13
N SER A 83 3.03 2.97 -0.37
CA SER A 83 3.12 4.14 0.49
C SER A 83 1.77 4.40 1.17
N LEU A 84 1.76 4.35 2.49
CA LEU A 84 0.64 4.78 3.32
C LEU A 84 1.14 5.97 4.16
N GLU A 85 0.54 7.13 3.99
CA GLU A 85 0.90 8.34 4.76
C GLU A 85 -0.35 9.16 5.09
N PHE A 86 -0.38 9.78 6.25
CA PHE A 86 -1.45 10.73 6.59
C PHE A 86 -1.05 12.15 6.19
N GLY A 87 -1.89 12.81 5.40
CA GLY A 87 -1.74 14.23 5.13
C GLY A 87 -2.09 15.09 6.36
N PRO A 88 -1.74 16.38 6.32
CA PRO A 88 -2.00 17.32 7.43
C PRO A 88 -3.50 17.55 7.69
N ASP A 89 -4.37 17.16 6.75
CA ASP A 89 -5.83 17.18 6.86
C ASP A 89 -6.43 15.89 7.44
N GLY A 90 -5.59 14.90 7.76
CA GLY A 90 -6.02 13.61 8.30
C GLY A 90 -6.50 12.61 7.25
N CYS A 91 -6.32 12.91 5.96
CA CYS A 91 -6.58 11.96 4.89
C CYS A 91 -5.44 10.93 4.80
N LEU A 92 -5.79 9.64 4.70
CA LEU A 92 -4.82 8.58 4.40
C LEU A 92 -4.57 8.55 2.89
N PHE A 93 -3.36 8.89 2.48
CA PHE A 93 -2.88 8.77 1.12
C PHE A 93 -2.30 7.38 0.91
N ILE A 94 -2.78 6.71 -0.13
CA ILE A 94 -2.35 5.37 -0.52
C ILE A 94 -1.69 5.50 -1.89
N GLY A 95 -0.37 5.47 -1.91
CA GLY A 95 0.40 5.33 -3.15
C GLY A 95 0.38 3.88 -3.58
N THR A 96 -0.60 3.48 -4.39
CA THR A 96 -0.63 2.17 -5.06
C THR A 96 0.20 2.28 -6.34
N GLY A 97 1.20 1.44 -6.53
CA GLY A 97 2.01 1.51 -7.75
C GLY A 97 1.22 1.00 -8.95
N ASP A 98 1.67 1.37 -10.14
CA ASP A 98 0.92 1.25 -11.39
C ASP A 98 0.95 -0.15 -12.03
N ASN A 99 1.54 -1.15 -11.35
CA ASN A 99 1.67 -2.54 -11.80
C ASN A 99 1.98 -2.70 -13.30
N THR A 100 2.80 -1.79 -13.86
CA THR A 100 3.09 -1.72 -15.29
C THR A 100 4.48 -2.29 -15.54
N HIS A 101 4.52 -3.40 -16.28
CA HIS A 101 5.74 -3.99 -16.80
C HIS A 101 6.30 -3.08 -17.92
N PRO A 102 7.52 -2.50 -17.83
CA PRO A 102 8.04 -1.61 -18.85
C PRO A 102 8.47 -2.30 -20.16
N HIS A 103 8.16 -3.58 -20.35
CA HIS A 103 8.62 -4.39 -21.50
C HIS A 103 7.53 -5.25 -22.16
N GLY A 104 6.24 -4.96 -21.95
CA GLY A 104 5.14 -5.71 -22.56
C GLY A 104 4.43 -4.94 -23.67
N ASP A 105 3.85 -3.78 -23.34
CA ASP A 105 2.91 -3.06 -24.21
C ASP A 105 3.19 -1.55 -24.33
N SER A 106 4.35 -1.07 -23.85
CA SER A 106 4.80 0.29 -24.15
C SER A 106 5.67 0.25 -25.39
N HIS A 107 5.09 0.60 -26.54
CA HIS A 107 5.82 0.96 -27.78
C HIS A 107 6.69 2.23 -27.58
N GLY A 108 7.46 2.31 -26.50
CA GLY A 108 8.47 3.36 -26.28
C GLY A 108 7.94 4.75 -25.98
N TYR A 109 6.67 4.94 -25.61
CA TYR A 109 6.16 6.26 -25.21
C TYR A 109 6.02 6.37 -23.70
N ALA A 110 6.70 7.35 -23.12
CA ALA A 110 6.38 7.88 -21.79
C ALA A 110 5.02 8.62 -21.86
N PRO A 111 4.19 8.60 -20.80
CA PRO A 111 3.02 9.46 -20.73
C PRO A 111 3.50 10.88 -20.38
N ILE A 112 4.09 11.55 -21.37
CA ILE A 112 4.36 12.99 -21.29
C ILE A 112 3.09 13.70 -21.80
N ASP A 113 2.37 14.31 -20.86
CA ASP A 113 1.28 15.24 -21.16
C ASP A 113 1.91 16.54 -21.65
N GLU A 114 2.17 16.63 -22.97
CA GLU A 114 2.56 17.88 -23.64
C GLU A 114 1.32 18.64 -24.12
N ARG A 115 0.48 19.09 -23.19
CA ARG A 115 -0.37 20.23 -23.46
C ARG A 115 0.11 21.39 -22.63
N ASP A 116 0.76 22.32 -23.32
CA ASP A 116 0.42 23.72 -23.13
C ASP A 116 0.61 24.46 -24.47
N GLU A 117 -0.53 24.84 -25.05
CA GLU A 117 -0.62 26.02 -25.89
C GLU A 117 -0.12 27.22 -25.08
N SER A 118 1.18 27.43 -25.10
CA SER A 118 1.85 28.64 -24.63
C SER A 118 3.05 28.87 -25.53
N SER A 119 2.76 29.35 -26.74
CA SER A 119 3.78 29.90 -27.61
C SER A 119 4.49 31.08 -26.92
N PRO A 120 5.81 31.20 -27.09
CA PRO A 120 6.36 32.47 -27.53
C PRO A 120 7.28 32.23 -28.74
N GLY A 121 6.77 32.57 -29.93
CA GLY A 121 7.58 32.77 -31.12
C GLY A 121 7.90 34.26 -31.28
N MET A 122 9.12 34.51 -31.75
CA MET A 122 9.63 35.75 -32.37
C MET A 122 8.58 36.66 -33.00
#